data_AF-A0A3B9EG46-F1
#
_entry.id   AF-A0A3B9EG46-F1
#
_cell.length_a   1.000
_cell.length_b   1.000
_cell.length_c   1.000
_cell.angle_alpha   90.00
_cell.angle_beta   90.00
_cell.angle_gamma   90.00
#
_symmetry.space_group_name_H-M   'P 1'
#
loop_
_entity.id
_entity.type
_entity.pdbx_description
1 polymer ?
#
loop_
_entity_poly.entity_id
_entity_poly.type
_entity_poly.pdbx_seq_one_letter_code
_entity_poly.pdbx_strand_id
1 'polypeptide(L)'
;MTDLTKLTLADAVDGLKAKTFSSEELTQAFLTNIEASNPTLNAYVEVTADKALEQARASDARLAKGEGGVLEGAPLGIKDLFCTQGVQTTAGSNMLRGFVPPYEATVTANLWRDGAVMLGKLNMDEFAMGSSNETSAFGPVKNPWKSKGSNADLTPGGSSGGSASAVAADLCLAATASDTGGSIRQPAAFTGTVGIKPTYGRASRYGM
;
A
#
# COMPACT_ATOMS: atom_id res chain seq x y z
N MET A 1 -5.44 13.99 -21.02
CA MET A 1 -5.30 14.08 -19.55
C MET A 1 -4.23 13.11 -19.14
N THR A 2 -3.31 13.53 -18.27
CA THR A 2 -2.30 12.63 -17.69
C THR A 2 -3.00 11.56 -16.87
N ASP A 3 -2.62 10.29 -17.03
CA ASP A 3 -3.08 9.21 -16.17
C ASP A 3 -2.46 9.38 -14.78
N LEU A 4 -3.26 9.85 -13.82
CA LEU A 4 -2.81 10.20 -12.46
C LEU A 4 -2.19 8.99 -11.73
N THR A 5 -2.61 7.78 -12.08
CA THR A 5 -2.16 6.55 -11.40
C THR A 5 -0.75 6.13 -11.81
N LYS A 6 -0.21 6.71 -12.89
CA LYS A 6 1.15 6.41 -13.41
C LYS A 6 2.20 7.42 -13.00
N LEU A 7 1.84 8.40 -12.16
CA LEU A 7 2.80 9.36 -11.63
C LEU A 7 3.74 8.67 -10.64
N THR A 8 4.98 9.15 -10.58
CA THR A 8 5.85 8.80 -9.45
C THR A 8 5.35 9.50 -8.19
N LEU A 9 5.74 9.01 -7.01
CA LEU A 9 5.41 9.67 -5.74
C LEU A 9 5.88 11.14 -5.72
N ALA A 10 7.05 11.43 -6.29
CA ALA A 10 7.57 12.79 -6.36
C ALA A 10 6.70 13.68 -7.26
N ASP A 11 6.40 13.23 -8.47
CA ASP A 11 5.58 13.98 -9.43
C ASP A 11 4.15 14.20 -8.90
N ALA A 12 3.60 13.20 -8.20
CA ALA A 12 2.29 13.31 -7.57
C ALA A 12 2.29 14.40 -6.47
N VAL A 13 3.26 14.36 -5.56
CA VAL A 13 3.37 15.37 -4.48
C VAL A 13 3.63 16.77 -5.05
N ASP A 14 4.44 16.90 -6.09
CA ASP A 14 4.69 18.18 -6.74
C ASP A 14 3.43 18.71 -7.44
N GLY A 15 2.68 17.84 -8.12
CA GLY A 15 1.39 18.18 -8.74
C GLY A 15 0.34 18.62 -7.71
N LEU A 16 0.25 17.94 -6.56
CA LEU A 16 -0.64 18.32 -5.45
C LEU A 16 -0.30 19.71 -4.88
N LYS A 17 0.99 19.97 -4.64
CA LYS A 17 1.47 21.30 -4.18
C LYS A 17 1.20 22.40 -5.21
N ALA A 18 1.40 22.09 -6.49
CA ALA A 18 1.12 23.00 -7.60
C ALA A 18 -0.38 23.15 -7.90
N LYS A 19 -1.24 22.34 -7.25
CA LYS A 19 -2.69 22.30 -7.45
C LYS A 19 -3.07 22.02 -8.91
N THR A 20 -2.29 21.18 -9.60
CA THR A 20 -2.63 20.73 -10.97
C THR A 20 -3.76 19.71 -10.97
N PHE A 21 -3.96 19.04 -9.85
CA PHE A 21 -5.07 18.16 -9.48
C PHE A 21 -5.17 18.15 -7.95
N SER A 22 -6.30 17.69 -7.43
CA SER A 22 -6.54 17.52 -5.99
C SER A 22 -6.12 16.13 -5.50
N SER A 23 -5.91 16.02 -4.19
CA SER A 23 -5.70 14.74 -3.51
C SER A 23 -6.94 13.85 -3.63
N GLU A 24 -8.14 14.45 -3.58
CA GLU A 24 -9.39 13.72 -3.81
C GLU A 24 -9.44 13.08 -5.21
N GLU A 25 -9.12 13.84 -6.27
CA GLU A 25 -9.07 13.32 -7.64
C GLU A 25 -8.02 12.20 -7.80
N LEU A 26 -6.82 12.39 -7.23
CA LEU A 26 -5.76 11.39 -7.28
C LEU A 26 -6.15 10.11 -6.53
N THR A 27 -6.73 10.26 -5.33
CA THR A 27 -7.17 9.13 -4.51
C THR A 27 -8.30 8.36 -5.19
N GLN A 28 -9.27 9.08 -5.77
CA GLN A 28 -10.36 8.47 -6.52
C GLN A 28 -9.86 7.69 -7.74
N ALA A 29 -8.83 8.19 -8.44
CA ALA A 29 -8.21 7.47 -9.55
C ALA A 29 -7.62 6.12 -9.09
N PHE A 30 -6.88 6.09 -7.98
CA PHE A 30 -6.34 4.84 -7.44
C PHE A 30 -7.43 3.89 -6.93
N LEU A 31 -8.46 4.40 -6.24
CA LEU A 31 -9.60 3.57 -5.81
C LEU A 31 -10.32 2.92 -6.99
N THR A 32 -10.45 3.63 -8.11
CA THR A 32 -11.02 3.11 -9.36
C THR A 32 -10.17 1.98 -9.93
N ASN A 33 -8.84 2.13 -9.97
CA ASN A 33 -7.94 1.05 -10.39
C ASN A 33 -8.00 -0.17 -9.45
N ILE A 34 -8.09 0.06 -8.14
CA ILE A 34 -8.23 -1.00 -7.13
C ILE A 34 -9.53 -1.78 -7.37
N GLU A 35 -10.66 -1.10 -7.55
CA GLU A 35 -11.95 -1.74 -7.82
C GLU A 35 -11.90 -2.63 -9.07
N ALA A 36 -11.26 -2.15 -10.14
CA ALA A 36 -11.13 -2.89 -11.39
C ALA A 36 -10.16 -4.08 -11.31
N SER A 37 -9.05 -3.95 -10.57
CA SER A 37 -7.92 -4.88 -10.66
C SER A 37 -7.82 -5.83 -9.48
N ASN A 38 -8.21 -5.40 -8.27
CA ASN A 38 -8.06 -6.19 -7.06
C ASN A 38 -8.86 -7.51 -7.07
N PRO A 39 -10.06 -7.62 -7.68
CA PRO A 39 -10.74 -8.91 -7.81
C PRO A 39 -9.92 -9.98 -8.54
N THR A 40 -8.95 -9.58 -9.37
CA THR A 40 -8.05 -10.49 -10.07
C THR A 40 -6.71 -10.66 -9.34
N LEU A 41 -6.12 -9.57 -8.85
CA LEU A 41 -4.78 -9.58 -8.25
C LEU A 41 -4.75 -9.98 -6.77
N ASN A 42 -5.84 -9.71 -6.05
CA ASN A 42 -5.98 -9.95 -4.61
C ASN A 42 -4.90 -9.25 -3.76
N ALA A 43 -4.42 -8.08 -4.20
CA ALA A 43 -3.35 -7.32 -3.57
C ALA A 43 -3.78 -6.62 -2.27
N TYR A 44 -5.07 -6.27 -2.13
CA TYR A 44 -5.67 -5.69 -0.93
C TYR A 44 -6.59 -6.69 -0.25
N VAL A 45 -6.45 -6.84 1.08
CA VAL A 45 -7.39 -7.60 1.94
C VAL A 45 -8.49 -6.71 2.50
N GLU A 46 -8.25 -5.39 2.56
CA GLU A 46 -9.22 -4.41 3.03
C GLU A 46 -8.95 -3.08 2.31
N VAL A 47 -9.96 -2.52 1.65
CA VAL A 47 -9.88 -1.21 0.99
C VAL A 47 -10.64 -0.21 1.85
N THR A 48 -10.03 0.92 2.18
CA THR A 48 -10.60 1.92 3.09
C THR A 48 -11.06 3.16 2.32
N ALA A 49 -11.92 2.97 1.31
CA ALA A 49 -12.29 4.03 0.34
C ALA A 49 -12.81 5.32 1.00
N ASP A 50 -13.77 5.20 1.92
CA ASP A 50 -14.35 6.38 2.60
C ASP A 50 -13.30 7.14 3.42
N LYS A 51 -12.48 6.40 4.17
CA LYS A 51 -11.37 6.97 4.96
C LYS A 51 -10.32 7.61 4.05
N ALA A 52 -10.00 6.99 2.92
CA ALA A 52 -9.04 7.51 1.96
C ALA A 52 -9.52 8.86 1.41
N LEU A 53 -10.77 8.94 0.97
CA LEU A 53 -11.36 10.17 0.44
C LEU A 53 -11.51 11.25 1.52
N GLU A 54 -11.83 10.88 2.76
CA GLU A 54 -11.84 11.81 3.89
C GLU A 54 -10.44 12.40 4.15
N GLN A 55 -9.41 11.55 4.22
CA GLN A 55 -8.02 12.01 4.37
C GLN A 55 -7.55 12.87 3.20
N ALA A 56 -7.96 12.53 1.98
CA ALA A 56 -7.63 13.28 0.77
C ALA A 56 -8.23 14.70 0.80
N ARG A 57 -9.53 14.83 1.09
CA ARG A 57 -10.19 16.14 1.25
C ARG A 57 -9.57 16.97 2.37
N ALA A 58 -9.18 16.35 3.48
CA ALA A 58 -8.47 17.02 4.57
C ALA A 58 -7.07 17.51 4.12
N SER A 59 -6.40 16.75 3.26
CA SER A 59 -5.11 17.12 2.66
C SER A 59 -5.24 18.30 1.72
N ASP A 60 -6.27 18.32 0.87
CA ASP A 60 -6.60 19.45 -0.01
C ASP A 60 -6.85 20.73 0.79
N ALA A 61 -7.56 20.63 1.92
CA ALA A 61 -7.78 21.76 2.83
C ALA A 61 -6.48 22.29 3.47
N ARG A 62 -5.52 21.41 3.80
CA ARG A 62 -4.18 21.80 4.30
C ARG A 62 -3.33 22.45 3.21
N LEU A 63 -3.32 21.87 2.00
CA LEU A 63 -2.62 22.42 0.83
C LEU A 63 -3.17 23.81 0.45
N ALA A 64 -4.48 24.02 0.57
CA ALA A 64 -5.09 25.32 0.32
C ALA A 64 -4.56 26.43 1.25
N LYS A 65 -4.20 26.07 2.49
CA LYS A 65 -3.63 26.99 3.51
C LYS A 65 -2.10 27.08 3.49
N GLY A 66 -1.43 26.28 2.66
CA GLY A 66 0.04 26.18 2.68
C GLY A 66 0.59 25.41 3.88
N GLU A 67 -0.23 24.57 4.53
CA GLU A 67 0.11 23.79 5.72
C GLU A 67 0.43 22.32 5.39
N GLY A 68 0.75 22.04 4.12
CA GLY A 68 0.95 20.67 3.64
C GLY A 68 2.22 20.00 4.16
N GLY A 69 2.12 18.74 4.59
CA GLY A 69 3.24 17.87 4.92
C GLY A 69 4.08 17.43 3.71
N VAL A 70 5.14 16.65 3.96
CA VAL A 70 6.06 16.19 2.91
C VAL A 70 5.46 15.12 1.98
N LEU A 71 4.44 14.39 2.44
CA LEU A 71 3.68 13.39 1.69
C LEU A 71 2.20 13.79 1.55
N GLU A 72 1.90 15.08 1.70
CA GLU A 72 0.53 15.58 1.77
C GLU A 72 -0.32 15.12 0.59
N GLY A 73 -1.41 14.42 0.89
CA GLY A 73 -2.38 13.93 -0.09
C GLY A 73 -1.94 12.72 -0.92
N ALA A 74 -0.77 12.12 -0.66
CA ALA A 74 -0.24 11.00 -1.44
C ALA A 74 -0.91 9.65 -1.06
N PRO A 75 -1.57 8.93 -1.98
CA PRO A 75 -2.24 7.65 -1.68
C PRO A 75 -1.28 6.47 -1.58
N LEU A 76 -1.26 5.82 -0.42
CA LEU A 76 -0.35 4.72 -0.06
C LEU A 76 -1.11 3.45 0.34
N GLY A 77 -0.56 2.29 -0.02
CA GLY A 77 -1.00 0.99 0.51
C GLY A 77 -0.22 0.57 1.76
N ILE A 78 -0.87 -0.04 2.74
CA ILE A 78 -0.23 -0.44 4.00
C ILE A 78 -0.20 -1.96 4.13
N LYS A 79 0.97 -2.59 4.27
CA LYS A 79 1.04 -4.05 4.51
C LYS A 79 0.22 -4.41 5.76
N ASP A 80 -0.56 -5.49 5.68
CA ASP A 80 -1.47 -5.93 6.75
C ASP A 80 -0.78 -6.45 8.03
N LEU A 81 0.50 -6.12 8.21
CA LEU A 81 1.27 -6.35 9.42
C LEU A 81 1.30 -5.12 10.32
N PHE A 82 1.20 -3.91 9.75
CA PHE A 82 1.22 -2.68 10.53
C PHE A 82 -0.16 -2.43 11.12
N CYS A 83 -0.23 -2.36 12.44
CA CYS A 83 -1.44 -1.97 13.16
C CYS A 83 -1.86 -0.57 12.76
N THR A 84 -3.13 -0.43 12.38
CA THR A 84 -3.74 0.84 11.97
C THR A 84 -4.96 1.10 12.84
N GLN A 85 -4.97 2.24 13.55
CA GLN A 85 -6.02 2.49 14.54
C GLN A 85 -7.40 2.58 13.86
N GLY A 86 -8.33 1.75 14.30
CA GLY A 86 -9.70 1.72 13.76
C GLY A 86 -9.85 1.05 12.38
N VAL A 87 -8.80 0.43 11.84
CA VAL A 87 -8.84 -0.35 10.60
C VAL A 87 -8.32 -1.76 10.90
N GLN A 88 -9.01 -2.79 10.43
CA GLN A 88 -8.65 -4.15 10.80
C GLN A 88 -7.22 -4.49 10.34
N THR A 89 -6.56 -5.33 11.12
CA THR A 89 -5.19 -5.80 10.85
C THR A 89 -5.13 -7.29 11.11
N THR A 90 -4.83 -8.10 10.10
CA THR A 90 -4.98 -9.56 10.21
C THR A 90 -3.68 -10.33 10.07
N ALA A 91 -2.59 -9.67 9.66
CA ALA A 91 -1.34 -10.30 9.28
C ALA A 91 -1.53 -11.44 8.26
N GLY A 92 -2.53 -11.32 7.37
CA GLY A 92 -2.91 -12.37 6.42
C GLY A 92 -3.47 -13.65 7.06
N SER A 93 -3.90 -13.60 8.33
CA SER A 93 -4.35 -14.77 9.11
C SER A 93 -5.83 -14.71 9.49
N ASN A 94 -6.49 -15.87 9.52
CA ASN A 94 -7.82 -15.99 10.12
C ASN A 94 -7.80 -15.81 11.65
N MET A 95 -6.65 -16.00 12.32
CA MET A 95 -6.51 -15.82 13.77
C MET A 95 -6.82 -14.38 14.21
N LEU A 96 -6.45 -13.40 13.38
CA LEU A 96 -6.65 -11.98 13.64
C LEU A 96 -7.80 -11.39 12.82
N ARG A 97 -8.64 -12.22 12.20
CA ARG A 97 -9.84 -11.73 11.50
C ARG A 97 -10.77 -11.03 12.51
N GLY A 98 -11.16 -9.81 12.20
CA GLY A 98 -11.94 -8.95 13.09
C GLY A 98 -11.10 -8.17 14.13
N PHE A 99 -9.78 -8.35 14.17
CA PHE A 99 -8.92 -7.56 15.05
C PHE A 99 -8.79 -6.13 14.55
N VAL A 100 -9.36 -5.19 15.31
CA VAL A 100 -9.22 -3.74 15.08
C VAL A 100 -8.29 -3.17 16.16
N PRO A 101 -7.03 -2.84 15.83
CA PRO A 101 -6.07 -2.36 16.81
C PRO A 101 -6.55 -1.05 17.48
N PRO A 102 -6.44 -0.91 18.82
CA PRO A 102 -6.74 0.33 19.53
C PRO A 102 -5.58 1.34 19.50
N TYR A 103 -4.53 1.06 18.72
CA TYR A 103 -3.32 1.87 18.61
C TYR A 103 -2.79 1.90 17.18
N GLU A 104 -1.93 2.88 16.91
CA GLU A 104 -1.31 3.11 15.61
C GLU A 104 0.16 2.65 15.63
N ALA A 105 0.63 1.98 14.57
CA ALA A 105 2.05 1.66 14.44
C ALA A 105 2.87 2.94 14.26
N THR A 106 4.12 2.97 14.73
CA THR A 106 4.94 4.20 14.60
C THR A 106 5.15 4.59 13.13
N VAL A 107 5.26 3.61 12.24
CA VAL A 107 5.47 3.87 10.80
C VAL A 107 4.26 4.58 10.21
N THR A 108 3.05 4.06 10.42
CA THR A 108 1.81 4.65 9.91
C THR A 108 1.49 5.97 10.57
N ALA A 109 1.73 6.12 11.89
CA ALA A 109 1.61 7.41 12.57
C ALA A 109 2.48 8.50 11.93
N ASN A 110 3.72 8.18 11.53
CA ASN A 110 4.58 9.12 10.83
C ASN A 110 4.05 9.46 9.43
N LEU A 111 3.52 8.48 8.69
CA LEU A 111 2.91 8.72 7.38
C LEU A 111 1.71 9.66 7.48
N TRP A 112 0.83 9.45 8.46
CA TRP A 112 -0.33 10.31 8.69
C TRP A 112 0.05 11.71 9.14
N ARG A 113 1.06 11.84 10.02
CA ARG A 113 1.63 13.14 10.40
C ARG A 113 2.12 13.91 9.18
N ASP A 114 2.74 13.21 8.23
CA ASP A 114 3.32 13.80 7.03
C ASP A 114 2.30 13.99 5.89
N GLY A 115 1.02 13.67 6.14
CA GLY A 115 -0.12 13.96 5.27
C GLY A 115 -0.47 12.87 4.25
N ALA A 116 0.12 11.68 4.35
CA ALA A 116 -0.21 10.59 3.44
C ALA A 116 -1.68 10.12 3.60
N VAL A 117 -2.22 9.52 2.54
CA VAL A 117 -3.59 8.99 2.48
C VAL A 117 -3.56 7.46 2.45
N MET A 118 -4.37 6.81 3.29
CA MET A 118 -4.45 5.36 3.39
C MET A 118 -5.47 4.78 2.39
N LEU A 119 -5.00 4.03 1.39
CA LEU A 119 -5.88 3.31 0.47
C LEU A 119 -6.46 2.02 1.08
N GLY A 120 -5.69 1.35 1.94
CA GLY A 120 -6.14 0.11 2.59
C GLY A 120 -5.00 -0.78 3.09
N LYS A 121 -5.36 -2.01 3.43
CA LYS A 121 -4.48 -3.08 3.89
C LYS A 121 -4.11 -4.02 2.75
N LEU A 122 -2.82 -4.19 2.55
CA LEU A 122 -2.25 -5.04 1.51
C LEU A 122 -2.02 -6.45 2.01
N ASN A 123 -2.34 -7.41 1.15
CA ASN A 123 -2.22 -8.83 1.41
C ASN A 123 -0.75 -9.26 1.60
N MET A 124 -0.56 -10.37 2.32
CA MET A 124 0.74 -10.89 2.72
C MET A 124 0.67 -12.38 3.02
N ASP A 125 1.83 -13.07 3.02
CA ASP A 125 1.90 -14.40 3.63
C ASP A 125 1.50 -14.33 5.12
N GLU A 126 0.86 -15.39 5.60
CA GLU A 126 0.33 -15.47 6.96
C GLU A 126 1.46 -15.24 7.98
N PHE A 127 1.27 -14.27 8.89
CA PHE A 127 2.26 -13.83 9.88
C PHE A 127 3.65 -13.51 9.30
N ALA A 128 3.68 -13.05 8.04
CA ALA A 128 4.88 -12.74 7.28
C ALA A 128 5.79 -13.95 6.99
N MET A 129 5.28 -15.18 7.11
CA MET A 129 6.02 -16.43 6.94
C MET A 129 5.75 -17.05 5.57
N GLY A 130 6.53 -16.63 4.58
CA GLY A 130 6.45 -17.18 3.23
C GLY A 130 7.20 -16.30 2.24
N SER A 131 7.37 -16.82 1.04
CA SER A 131 8.10 -16.16 -0.04
C SER A 131 7.36 -16.24 -1.38
N SER A 132 6.04 -16.44 -1.34
CA SER A 132 5.19 -16.50 -2.54
C SER A 132 3.82 -15.81 -2.40
N ASN A 133 3.41 -15.41 -1.19
CA ASN A 133 2.09 -14.90 -0.85
C ASN A 133 0.93 -15.89 -1.03
N GLU A 134 1.21 -17.18 -1.18
CA GLU A 134 0.19 -18.23 -1.34
C GLU A 134 -0.43 -18.68 -0.01
N THR A 135 0.24 -18.39 1.10
CA THR A 135 -0.19 -18.83 2.44
C THR A 135 -1.26 -17.94 3.07
N SER A 136 -1.60 -16.81 2.45
CA SER A 136 -2.61 -15.89 2.97
C SER A 136 -3.96 -16.56 3.17
N ALA A 137 -4.56 -16.34 4.34
CA ALA A 137 -5.93 -16.75 4.64
C ALA A 137 -6.99 -16.06 3.76
N PHE A 138 -6.60 -15.02 3.02
CA PHE A 138 -7.45 -14.27 2.07
C PHE A 138 -7.23 -14.72 0.63
N GLY A 139 -6.46 -15.78 0.41
CA GLY A 139 -6.11 -16.30 -0.90
C GLY A 139 -4.81 -15.71 -1.47
N PRO A 140 -4.23 -16.36 -2.48
CA PRO A 140 -2.96 -15.97 -3.06
C PRO A 140 -3.03 -14.60 -3.75
N VAL A 141 -1.94 -13.84 -3.68
CA VAL A 141 -1.73 -12.65 -4.52
C VAL A 141 -1.15 -13.07 -5.86
N LYS A 142 -1.57 -12.44 -6.94
CA LYS A 142 -1.01 -12.66 -8.27
C LYS A 142 -0.03 -11.57 -8.66
N ASN A 143 1.05 -11.94 -9.35
CA ASN A 143 1.94 -10.98 -9.98
C ASN A 143 1.21 -10.32 -11.18
N PRO A 144 1.28 -8.98 -11.35
CA PRO A 144 0.70 -8.32 -12.51
C PRO A 144 1.42 -8.65 -13.81
N TRP A 145 2.68 -9.10 -13.75
CA TRP A 145 3.42 -9.56 -14.92
C TRP A 145 3.03 -10.99 -15.32
N LYS A 146 3.15 -11.29 -16.61
CA LYS A 146 2.91 -12.62 -17.17
C LYS A 146 4.15 -13.14 -17.89
N SER A 147 4.38 -14.44 -17.81
CA SER A 147 5.43 -15.09 -18.60
C SER A 147 5.03 -15.13 -20.08
N LYS A 148 5.99 -14.94 -20.97
CA LYS A 148 5.76 -15.12 -22.41
C LYS A 148 5.39 -16.59 -22.68
N GLY A 149 4.31 -16.82 -23.41
CA GLY A 149 3.86 -18.17 -23.81
C GLY A 149 3.24 -19.02 -22.69
N SER A 150 2.89 -18.44 -21.54
CA SER A 150 2.16 -19.14 -20.47
C SER A 150 1.00 -18.30 -19.96
N ASN A 151 -0.12 -18.96 -19.64
CA ASN A 151 -1.26 -18.34 -18.95
C ASN A 151 -1.24 -18.63 -17.44
N ALA A 152 -0.19 -19.27 -16.92
CA ALA A 152 -0.05 -19.52 -15.50
C ALA A 152 0.12 -18.20 -14.73
N ASP A 153 -0.59 -18.09 -13.62
CA ASP A 153 -0.38 -17.01 -12.67
C ASP A 153 1.03 -17.12 -12.07
N LEU A 154 1.73 -15.99 -11.98
CA LEU A 154 3.04 -15.92 -11.34
C LEU A 154 2.90 -15.43 -9.91
N THR A 155 3.78 -15.88 -9.03
CA THR A 155 3.89 -15.32 -7.69
C THR A 155 4.49 -13.92 -7.72
N PRO A 156 4.00 -12.97 -6.91
CA PRO A 156 4.65 -11.68 -6.69
C PRO A 156 5.81 -11.78 -5.69
N GLY A 157 6.15 -12.97 -5.20
CA GLY A 157 7.06 -13.17 -4.07
C GLY A 157 6.36 -13.00 -2.72
N GLY A 158 7.12 -13.10 -1.62
CA GLY A 158 6.59 -12.92 -0.28
C GLY A 158 7.63 -12.51 0.76
N SER A 159 7.22 -12.06 1.94
CA SER A 159 5.83 -12.01 2.42
C SER A 159 5.11 -10.70 2.14
N SER A 160 5.73 -9.74 1.46
CA SER A 160 5.08 -8.47 1.08
C SER A 160 4.60 -8.50 -0.38
N GLY A 161 4.05 -9.63 -0.82
CA GLY A 161 3.61 -9.83 -2.21
C GLY A 161 2.47 -8.89 -2.60
N GLY A 162 1.50 -8.64 -1.70
CA GLY A 162 0.45 -7.63 -1.92
C GLY A 162 1.01 -6.23 -2.13
N SER A 163 1.98 -5.80 -1.32
CA SER A 163 2.66 -4.51 -1.48
C SER A 163 3.35 -4.37 -2.83
N ALA A 164 4.13 -5.38 -3.22
CA ALA A 164 4.87 -5.36 -4.47
C ALA A 164 3.92 -5.40 -5.69
N SER A 165 2.89 -6.24 -5.63
CA SER A 165 1.86 -6.33 -6.66
C SER A 165 1.05 -5.03 -6.81
N ALA A 166 0.68 -4.38 -5.70
CA ALA A 166 -0.09 -3.15 -5.75
C ALA A 166 0.70 -2.00 -6.38
N VAL A 167 1.98 -1.85 -6.04
CA VAL A 167 2.85 -0.83 -6.67
C VAL A 167 3.10 -1.14 -8.14
N ALA A 168 3.38 -2.40 -8.49
CA ALA A 168 3.64 -2.80 -9.88
C ALA A 168 2.41 -2.70 -10.81
N ALA A 169 1.21 -2.68 -10.24
CA ALA A 169 -0.05 -2.60 -10.97
C ALA A 169 -0.71 -1.21 -10.89
N ASP A 170 0.03 -0.16 -10.49
CA ASP A 170 -0.47 1.21 -10.37
C ASP A 170 -1.73 1.33 -9.47
N LEU A 171 -1.74 0.56 -8.37
CA LEU A 171 -2.84 0.55 -7.37
C LEU A 171 -2.53 1.40 -6.12
N CYS A 172 -1.33 1.96 -6.04
CA CYS A 172 -0.91 2.97 -5.05
C CYS A 172 0.39 3.62 -5.53
N LEU A 173 0.73 4.82 -5.04
CA LEU A 173 2.00 5.48 -5.37
C LEU A 173 3.20 4.77 -4.73
N ALA A 174 3.02 4.30 -3.51
CA ALA A 174 4.00 3.53 -2.77
C ALA A 174 3.29 2.70 -1.69
N ALA A 175 4.01 1.71 -1.17
CA ALA A 175 3.49 0.82 -0.15
C ALA A 175 4.47 0.63 1.00
N THR A 176 3.95 0.44 2.20
CA THR A 176 4.76 -0.12 3.30
C THR A 176 4.89 -1.63 3.13
N ALA A 177 5.97 -2.17 3.70
CA ALA A 177 6.28 -3.59 3.66
C ALA A 177 7.22 -3.96 4.82
N SER A 178 7.44 -5.26 5.07
CA SER A 178 8.36 -5.75 6.09
C SER A 178 9.33 -6.79 5.51
N ASP A 179 10.59 -6.78 5.97
CA ASP A 179 11.66 -7.68 5.49
C ASP A 179 12.37 -8.32 6.67
N THR A 180 12.05 -9.60 6.91
CA THR A 180 12.71 -10.42 7.92
C THR A 180 13.85 -11.23 7.31
N GLY A 181 13.62 -11.82 6.14
CA GLY A 181 14.60 -12.68 5.43
C GLY A 181 14.74 -12.38 3.93
N GLY A 182 14.23 -11.23 3.46
CA GLY A 182 14.09 -10.92 2.03
C GLY A 182 12.70 -10.41 1.66
N SER A 183 11.79 -10.30 2.63
CA SER A 183 10.36 -10.11 2.38
C SER A 183 9.93 -8.74 1.82
N ILE A 184 10.87 -7.81 1.62
CA ILE A 184 10.69 -6.61 0.76
C ILE A 184 11.44 -6.81 -0.57
N ARG A 185 12.72 -7.18 -0.48
CA ARG A 185 13.63 -7.22 -1.64
C ARG A 185 13.23 -8.26 -2.68
N GLN A 186 12.81 -9.45 -2.24
CA GLN A 186 12.43 -10.55 -3.13
C GLN A 186 11.11 -10.25 -3.87
N PRO A 187 10.02 -9.80 -3.21
CA PRO A 187 8.84 -9.35 -3.93
C PRO A 187 9.11 -8.22 -4.92
N ALA A 188 9.88 -7.21 -4.51
CA ALA A 188 10.23 -6.09 -5.39
C ALA A 188 10.98 -6.55 -6.65
N ALA A 189 11.91 -7.49 -6.50
CA ALA A 189 12.60 -8.09 -7.65
C ALA A 189 11.63 -8.86 -8.57
N PHE A 190 10.67 -9.60 -8.01
CA PHE A 190 9.72 -10.41 -8.79
C PHE A 190 8.69 -9.57 -9.54
N THR A 191 8.33 -8.40 -9.00
CA THR A 191 7.37 -7.49 -9.62
C THR A 191 8.02 -6.32 -10.36
N GLY A 192 9.36 -6.30 -10.48
CA GLY A 192 10.09 -5.26 -11.21
C GLY A 192 9.97 -3.86 -10.56
N THR A 193 9.85 -3.78 -9.25
CA THR A 193 9.74 -2.53 -8.48
C THR A 193 10.98 -2.28 -7.62
N VAL A 194 11.06 -1.10 -7.01
CA VAL A 194 12.14 -0.76 -6.07
C VAL A 194 11.68 -1.02 -4.64
N GLY A 195 12.38 -1.91 -3.93
CA GLY A 195 12.12 -2.22 -2.52
C GLY A 195 13.37 -2.05 -1.67
N ILE A 196 13.29 -1.22 -0.63
CA ILE A 196 14.40 -0.95 0.29
C ILE A 196 14.09 -1.51 1.69
N LYS A 197 14.98 -2.37 2.19
CA LYS A 197 15.05 -2.70 3.61
C LYS A 197 16.07 -1.77 4.28
N PRO A 198 15.65 -0.85 5.17
CA PRO A 198 16.59 0.03 5.84
C PRO A 198 17.50 -0.74 6.82
N THR A 199 18.52 -0.06 7.35
CA THR A 199 19.34 -0.60 8.44
C THR A 199 18.44 -1.00 9.62
N TYR A 200 18.73 -2.13 10.26
CA TYR A 200 18.00 -2.56 11.45
C TYR A 200 18.03 -1.45 12.53
N GLY A 201 16.89 -1.14 13.11
CA GLY A 201 16.73 -0.04 14.08
C GLY A 201 16.44 1.33 13.47
N ARG A 202 16.52 1.50 12.14
CA ARG A 202 16.18 2.78 11.48
C ARG A 202 14.68 3.08 11.51
N ALA A 203 13.86 2.10 11.15
CA ALA A 203 12.41 2.19 11.27
C ALA A 203 11.98 1.53 12.58
N SER A 204 11.11 2.19 13.34
CA SER A 204 10.51 1.61 14.54
C SER A 204 9.75 0.33 14.18
N ARG A 205 9.81 -0.65 15.09
CA ARG A 205 9.05 -1.91 14.98
C ARG A 205 7.80 -1.92 15.86
N TYR A 206 7.52 -0.84 16.59
CA TYR A 206 6.33 -0.76 17.42
C TYR A 206 5.07 -0.75 16.53
N GLY A 207 4.17 -1.70 16.78
CA GLY A 207 2.94 -1.91 16.03
C GLY A 207 3.09 -2.64 14.70
N MET A 208 4.25 -3.23 14.44
CA MET A 208 4.46 -4.24 13.39
C MET A 208 4.40 -5.64 13.99
#